data_AF-A0A537HLI2-F1
#
_entry.id   AF-A0A537HLI2-F1
#
_cell.length_a   1.000
_cell.length_b   1.000
_cell.length_c   1.000
_cell.angle_alpha   90.00
_cell.angle_beta   90.00
_cell.angle_gamma   90.00
#
_symmetry.space_group_name_H-M   'P 1'
#
loop_
_entity.id
_entity.type
_entity.pdbx_description
1 polymer ?
#
loop_
_entity_poly.entity_id
_entity_poly.type
_entity_poly.pdbx_seq_one_letter_code
_entity_poly.pdbx_strand_id
1 'polypeptide(L)'
;LGILYADFGINPDDIGIFFSGHRGYHVHVYSEGFRFLRDEERREIADYVLGQQVDFQLQGLAETKTRGVTVIEGPQLGEPGWRGRIVSGVYDLLHENGKTGLSDSLKAWDNKRVLEGGSFWSSAKGVGLSTWKDLAVKAVENGSARIDSVVTTDIHRLIRLPGTLNGNTGLLAMQVSERGLEDFDPFTDSIAFEGKLRIHVTEAPSLRIKDSVMGPFNNETVEIPEAAALILLCKHRAEPVGQRKS
;
A
#
# COMPACT_ATOMS: atom_id res chain seq x y z
N LEU A 1 5.98 4.00 3.37
CA LEU A 1 6.91 4.76 4.23
C LEU A 1 7.81 5.70 3.43
N GLY A 2 8.35 5.28 2.27
CA GLY A 2 9.27 6.11 1.47
C GLY A 2 8.82 7.55 1.18
N ILE A 3 7.53 7.81 0.91
CA ILE A 3 7.00 9.19 0.74
C ILE A 3 7.20 10.04 2.02
N LEU A 4 6.91 9.49 3.20
CA LEU A 4 7.04 10.20 4.47
C LEU A 4 8.50 10.57 4.77
N TYR A 5 9.43 9.69 4.42
CA TYR A 5 10.87 9.93 4.63
C TYR A 5 11.46 10.87 3.59
N ALA A 6 11.26 10.57 2.31
CA ALA A 6 11.96 11.26 1.22
C ALA A 6 11.38 12.65 0.92
N ASP A 7 10.06 12.83 1.07
CA ASP A 7 9.40 14.06 0.64
C ASP A 7 9.05 14.96 1.81
N PHE A 8 8.56 14.35 2.91
CA PHE A 8 8.16 15.07 4.11
C PHE A 8 9.29 15.18 5.14
N GLY A 9 10.42 14.51 4.93
CA GLY A 9 11.59 14.58 5.81
C GLY A 9 11.32 14.08 7.23
N ILE A 10 10.31 13.22 7.41
CA ILE A 10 9.95 12.67 8.72
C ILE A 10 11.07 11.75 9.19
N ASN A 11 11.53 11.95 10.44
CA ASN A 11 12.51 11.06 11.04
C ASN A 11 11.85 9.68 11.28
N PRO A 12 12.50 8.55 10.87
CA PRO A 12 12.01 7.21 11.19
C PRO A 12 11.67 6.99 12.67
N ASP A 13 12.39 7.63 13.60
CA ASP A 13 12.12 7.52 15.05
C ASP A 13 10.79 8.16 15.46
N ASP A 14 10.25 9.07 14.64
CA ASP A 14 8.94 9.71 14.83
C ASP A 14 7.80 8.93 14.16
N ILE A 15 8.05 7.73 13.63
CA ILE A 15 7.02 6.90 13.00
C ILE A 15 6.70 5.66 13.83
N GLY A 16 5.41 5.44 14.08
CA GLY A 16 4.89 4.19 14.59
C GLY A 16 4.07 3.44 13.54
N ILE A 17 4.35 2.16 13.31
CA ILE A 17 3.58 1.29 12.43
C ILE A 17 2.82 0.29 13.29
N PHE A 18 1.53 0.13 13.03
CA PHE A 18 0.65 -0.70 13.85
C PHE A 18 -0.22 -1.57 12.98
N PHE A 19 -0.19 -2.88 13.19
CA PHE A 19 -1.22 -3.76 12.66
C PHE A 19 -2.55 -3.48 13.39
N SER A 20 -3.63 -3.25 12.65
CA SER A 20 -4.95 -2.88 13.19
C SER A 20 -5.67 -4.02 13.92
N GLY A 21 -5.12 -5.24 13.88
CA GLY A 21 -5.81 -6.46 14.29
C GLY A 21 -6.83 -6.95 13.25
N HIS A 22 -6.98 -6.31 12.08
CA HIS A 22 -7.92 -6.75 11.05
C HIS A 22 -7.28 -6.93 9.67
N ARG A 23 -7.38 -5.94 8.77
CA ARG A 23 -7.01 -6.08 7.34
C ARG A 23 -6.01 -5.04 6.87
N GLY A 24 -5.34 -4.36 7.78
CA GLY A 24 -4.42 -3.30 7.40
C GLY A 24 -3.62 -2.74 8.56
N TYR A 25 -2.85 -1.72 8.23
CA TYR A 25 -1.91 -1.08 9.12
C TYR A 25 -2.30 0.39 9.32
N HIS A 26 -1.91 0.93 10.47
CA HIS A 26 -1.91 2.35 10.75
C HIS A 26 -0.47 2.83 10.83
N VAL A 27 -0.19 3.95 10.20
CA VAL A 27 1.08 4.67 10.34
C VAL A 27 0.78 5.94 11.11
N HIS A 28 1.40 6.10 12.27
CA HIS A 28 1.31 7.31 13.07
C HIS A 28 2.59 8.11 12.91
N VAL A 29 2.44 9.41 12.70
CA VAL A 29 3.55 10.37 12.61
C VAL A 29 3.50 11.23 13.87
N TYR A 30 4.59 11.21 14.62
CA TYR A 30 4.74 11.92 15.90
C TYR A 30 5.60 13.18 15.80
N SER A 31 6.12 13.51 14.61
CA SER A 31 6.94 14.69 14.38
C SER A 31 6.20 15.98 14.75
N GLU A 32 6.82 16.83 15.58
CA GLU A 32 6.22 18.05 16.10
C GLU A 32 5.75 19.03 15.01
N GLY A 33 6.45 19.09 13.87
CA GLY A 33 6.07 19.92 12.73
C GLY A 33 4.71 19.57 12.09
N PHE A 34 4.22 18.34 12.31
CA PHE A 34 2.94 17.85 11.76
C PHE A 34 1.81 17.87 12.80
N ARG A 35 2.13 18.15 14.07
CA ARG A 35 1.20 17.99 15.21
C ARG A 35 -0.03 18.90 15.10
N PHE A 36 0.17 20.14 14.67
CA PHE A 36 -0.86 21.18 14.65
C PHE A 36 -1.54 21.36 13.29
N LEU A 37 -1.25 20.49 12.32
CA LEU A 37 -1.92 20.53 11.02
C LEU A 37 -3.41 20.31 11.19
N ARG A 38 -4.19 21.18 10.55
CA ARG A 38 -5.65 21.11 10.51
C ARG A 38 -6.10 20.18 9.38
N ASP A 39 -7.41 19.99 9.31
CA ASP A 39 -8.06 19.08 8.36
C ASP A 39 -7.73 19.41 6.89
N GLU A 40 -7.68 20.70 6.51
CA GLU A 40 -7.30 21.12 5.16
C GLU A 40 -5.84 20.78 4.83
N GLU A 41 -4.89 21.08 5.73
CA GLU A 41 -3.47 20.80 5.51
C GLU A 41 -3.21 19.28 5.47
N ARG A 42 -3.92 18.51 6.30
CA ARG A 42 -3.88 17.04 6.27
C ARG A 42 -4.49 16.46 4.99
N ARG A 43 -5.48 17.14 4.41
CA ARG A 43 -6.06 16.76 3.11
C ARG A 43 -5.04 16.91 2.00
N GLU A 44 -4.30 18.02 1.97
CA GLU A 44 -3.23 18.21 0.98
C GLU A 44 -2.14 17.12 1.10
N ILE A 45 -1.77 16.73 2.32
CA ILE A 45 -0.85 15.60 2.53
C ILE A 45 -1.46 14.29 2.02
N ALA A 46 -2.73 14.02 2.33
CA ALA A 46 -3.40 12.82 1.88
C ALA A 46 -3.47 12.75 0.35
N ASP A 47 -3.84 13.85 -0.31
CA ASP A 47 -3.91 13.96 -1.77
C ASP A 47 -2.54 13.75 -2.40
N TYR A 48 -1.48 14.34 -1.83
CA TYR A 48 -0.11 14.13 -2.27
C TYR A 48 0.31 12.65 -2.16
N VAL A 49 0.03 12.01 -1.02
CA VAL A 49 0.38 10.60 -0.76
C VAL A 49 -0.40 9.65 -1.68
N LEU A 50 -1.65 9.99 -1.98
CA LEU A 50 -2.51 9.27 -2.92
C LEU A 50 -2.16 9.54 -4.40
N GLY A 51 -1.25 10.47 -4.69
CA GLY A 51 -0.93 10.88 -6.05
C GLY A 51 -2.11 11.52 -6.78
N GLN A 52 -3.04 12.12 -6.03
CA GLN A 52 -4.16 12.83 -6.60
C GLN A 52 -3.69 14.18 -7.14
N GLN A 53 -4.37 14.64 -8.19
CA GLN A 53 -4.16 15.98 -8.77
C GLN A 53 -2.71 16.25 -9.25
N VAL A 54 -1.94 15.20 -9.56
CA VAL A 54 -0.59 15.35 -10.11
C VAL A 54 -0.68 15.94 -11.52
N ASP A 55 -0.37 17.23 -11.63
CA ASP A 55 -0.28 17.90 -12.93
C ASP A 55 1.08 17.63 -13.58
N PHE A 56 1.09 16.83 -14.64
CA PHE A 56 2.31 16.45 -15.34
C PHE A 56 3.07 17.61 -15.97
N GLN A 57 2.37 18.68 -16.40
CA GLN A 57 3.03 19.85 -16.95
C GLN A 57 3.76 20.63 -15.85
N LEU A 58 3.17 20.75 -14.66
CA LEU A 58 3.86 21.31 -13.49
C LEU A 58 5.01 20.41 -13.00
N GLN A 59 4.91 19.10 -13.23
CA GLN A 59 6.04 18.17 -13.07
C GLN A 59 7.05 18.24 -14.23
N GLY A 60 6.92 19.19 -15.16
CA GLY A 60 7.86 19.47 -16.24
C GLY A 60 7.70 18.58 -17.47
N LEU A 61 6.71 17.68 -17.52
CA LEU A 61 6.44 16.84 -18.69
C LEU A 61 5.67 17.64 -19.75
N ALA A 62 6.39 18.15 -20.73
CA ALA A 62 5.84 19.03 -21.77
C ALA A 62 6.57 18.88 -23.11
N GLU A 63 5.91 19.37 -24.17
CA GLU A 63 6.54 19.54 -25.48
C GLU A 63 7.17 20.93 -25.58
N THR A 64 8.46 20.97 -25.88
CA THR A 64 9.23 22.19 -26.11
C THR A 64 9.71 22.22 -27.56
N LYS A 65 9.64 23.39 -28.21
CA LYS A 65 10.21 23.58 -29.55
C LYS A 65 11.62 24.12 -29.45
N THR A 66 12.60 23.30 -29.84
CA THR A 66 14.01 23.67 -29.85
C THR A 66 14.53 23.64 -31.28
N ARG A 67 14.93 24.81 -31.80
CA ARG A 67 15.47 24.95 -33.18
C ARG A 67 14.58 24.36 -34.27
N GLY A 68 13.25 24.51 -34.12
CA GLY A 68 12.26 23.99 -35.07
C GLY A 68 11.91 22.51 -34.91
N VAL A 69 12.52 21.81 -33.95
CA VAL A 69 12.23 20.41 -33.61
C VAL A 69 11.41 20.36 -32.32
N THR A 70 10.31 19.61 -32.32
CA THR A 70 9.56 19.30 -31.10
C THR A 70 10.30 18.25 -30.30
N VAL A 71 10.62 18.57 -29.04
CA VAL A 71 11.27 17.67 -28.08
C VAL A 71 10.36 17.55 -26.87
N ILE A 72 10.28 16.34 -26.31
CA ILE A 72 9.58 16.10 -25.06
C ILE A 72 10.59 16.21 -23.93
N GLU A 73 10.34 17.14 -23.02
CA GLU A 73 11.11 17.34 -21.80
C GLU A 73 10.28 16.86 -20.62
N GLY A 74 10.95 16.48 -19.54
CA GLY A 74 10.30 15.96 -18.35
C GLY A 74 11.31 15.59 -17.27
N PRO A 75 10.81 15.12 -16.12
CA PRO A 75 11.65 14.76 -14.98
C PRO A 75 12.60 13.60 -15.32
N GLN A 76 13.71 13.48 -14.62
CA GLN A 76 14.70 12.41 -14.81
C GLN A 76 14.69 11.43 -13.63
N LEU A 77 15.35 10.28 -13.83
CA LEU A 77 15.53 9.28 -12.78
C LEU A 77 16.28 9.87 -11.58
N GLY A 78 15.87 9.49 -10.38
CA GLY A 78 16.50 9.93 -9.14
C GLY A 78 16.11 11.34 -8.67
N GLU A 79 15.28 12.07 -9.41
CA GLU A 79 14.72 13.33 -8.91
C GLU A 79 13.80 13.10 -7.69
N PRO A 80 13.67 14.08 -6.77
CA PRO A 80 12.84 13.91 -5.57
C PRO A 80 11.33 13.97 -5.88
N GLY A 81 10.52 13.48 -4.93
CA GLY A 81 9.07 13.61 -4.98
C GLY A 81 8.42 12.89 -6.17
N TRP A 82 7.26 13.41 -6.59
CA TRP A 82 6.51 12.85 -7.71
C TRP A 82 7.27 12.90 -9.04
N ARG A 83 8.21 13.84 -9.23
CA ARG A 83 9.04 13.93 -10.43
C ARG A 83 9.80 12.62 -10.67
N GLY A 84 10.60 12.17 -9.70
CA GLY A 84 11.33 10.91 -9.84
C GLY A 84 10.44 9.67 -9.76
N ARG A 85 9.36 9.69 -8.95
CA ARG A 85 8.42 8.56 -8.89
C ARG A 85 7.71 8.30 -10.20
N ILE A 86 7.31 9.35 -10.91
CA ILE A 86 6.73 9.23 -12.26
C ILE A 86 7.72 8.52 -13.18
N VAL A 87 8.98 8.99 -13.24
CA VAL A 87 9.98 8.41 -14.16
C VAL A 87 10.31 6.97 -13.77
N SER A 88 10.47 6.69 -12.47
CA SER A 88 10.76 5.35 -11.97
C SER A 88 9.61 4.39 -12.28
N GLY A 89 8.35 4.80 -12.04
CA GLY A 89 7.19 3.98 -12.38
C GLY A 89 7.03 3.77 -13.89
N VAL A 90 7.33 4.78 -14.73
CA VAL A 90 7.34 4.57 -16.19
C VAL A 90 8.49 3.64 -16.60
N TYR A 91 9.68 3.80 -16.01
CA TYR A 91 10.82 2.91 -16.23
C TYR A 91 10.45 1.45 -15.92
N ASP A 92 9.84 1.20 -14.76
CA ASP A 92 9.38 -0.12 -14.33
C ASP A 92 8.34 -0.68 -15.30
N LEU A 93 7.36 0.15 -15.71
CA LEU A 93 6.37 -0.23 -16.71
C LEU A 93 7.01 -0.62 -18.05
N LEU A 94 8.08 0.05 -18.48
CA LEU A 94 8.80 -0.30 -19.71
C LEU A 94 9.69 -1.55 -19.54
N HIS A 95 10.18 -1.82 -18.33
CA HIS A 95 11.03 -2.96 -18.04
C HIS A 95 10.24 -4.25 -17.78
N GLU A 96 9.13 -4.17 -17.06
CA GLU A 96 8.24 -5.29 -16.73
C GLU A 96 7.43 -5.77 -17.95
N ASN A 97 7.07 -4.86 -18.87
CA ASN A 97 6.15 -5.16 -19.98
C ASN A 97 6.83 -5.64 -21.27
N GLY A 98 7.53 -6.77 -21.15
CA GLY A 98 7.58 -7.76 -22.24
C GLY A 98 6.22 -8.41 -22.56
N LYS A 99 5.12 -7.98 -21.92
CA LYS A 99 3.77 -8.58 -22.02
C LYS A 99 2.71 -7.52 -22.35
N THR A 100 2.27 -7.55 -23.61
CA THR A 100 0.99 -7.06 -24.17
C THR A 100 0.53 -5.62 -23.84
N GLY A 101 0.43 -4.75 -24.85
CA GLY A 101 -0.26 -3.46 -24.78
C GLY A 101 0.59 -2.22 -25.04
N LEU A 102 1.92 -2.36 -25.04
CA LEU A 102 2.85 -1.29 -25.45
C LEU A 102 3.10 -1.31 -26.97
N SER A 103 3.24 -0.13 -27.56
CA SER A 103 3.65 0.03 -28.95
C SER A 103 5.08 -0.47 -29.17
N ASP A 104 5.40 -0.89 -30.41
CA ASP A 104 6.75 -1.39 -30.72
C ASP A 104 7.85 -0.33 -30.50
N SER A 105 7.51 0.95 -30.67
CA SER A 105 8.37 2.08 -30.33
C SER A 105 8.80 2.10 -28.87
N LEU A 106 7.90 1.75 -27.95
CA LEU A 106 8.20 1.72 -26.51
C LEU A 106 8.98 0.47 -26.10
N LYS A 107 8.83 -0.64 -26.83
CA LYS A 107 9.63 -1.86 -26.58
C LYS A 107 11.10 -1.69 -26.93
N ALA A 108 11.39 -0.85 -27.93
CA ALA A 108 12.75 -0.56 -28.40
C ALA A 108 13.36 0.71 -27.76
N TRP A 109 12.89 1.08 -26.57
CA TRP A 109 13.41 2.25 -25.85
C TRP A 109 14.88 2.05 -25.42
N ASP A 110 15.64 3.13 -25.46
CA ASP A 110 17.10 3.11 -25.23
C ASP A 110 17.43 3.23 -23.74
N ASN A 111 17.29 2.12 -23.01
CA ASN A 111 17.61 2.06 -21.57
C ASN A 111 19.08 2.43 -21.28
N LYS A 112 20.01 1.97 -22.12
CA LYS A 112 21.44 2.24 -21.93
C LYS A 112 21.71 3.73 -21.90
N ARG A 113 21.15 4.49 -22.86
CA ARG A 113 21.29 5.94 -22.90
C ARG A 113 20.71 6.64 -21.67
N VAL A 114 19.61 6.15 -21.12
CA VAL A 114 19.02 6.69 -19.89
C VAL A 114 19.98 6.51 -18.71
N LEU A 115 20.56 5.32 -18.56
CA LEU A 115 21.53 5.04 -17.49
C LEU A 115 22.85 5.82 -17.64
N GLU A 116 23.20 6.20 -18.86
CA GLU A 116 24.34 7.09 -19.17
C GLU A 116 24.03 8.59 -18.99
N GLY A 117 22.85 8.94 -18.45
CA GLY A 117 22.45 10.32 -18.15
C GLY A 117 21.74 11.04 -19.30
N GLY A 118 21.32 10.31 -20.34
CA GLY A 118 20.49 10.85 -21.40
C GLY A 118 19.03 11.06 -20.97
N SER A 119 18.32 11.95 -21.67
CA SER A 119 16.92 12.27 -21.36
C SER A 119 15.99 11.06 -21.52
N PHE A 120 15.31 10.69 -20.43
CA PHE A 120 14.35 9.59 -20.37
C PHE A 120 13.24 9.69 -21.42
N TRP A 121 12.63 10.86 -21.56
CA TRP A 121 11.48 11.09 -22.46
C TRP A 121 11.85 11.08 -23.94
N SER A 122 13.16 11.10 -24.24
CA SER A 122 13.72 10.96 -25.59
C SER A 122 14.25 9.55 -25.90
N SER A 123 14.07 8.60 -24.96
CA SER A 123 14.61 7.24 -25.06
C SER A 123 13.87 6.38 -26.07
N ALA A 124 12.61 6.68 -26.38
CA ALA A 124 11.79 5.95 -27.34
C ALA A 124 11.45 6.82 -28.56
N LYS A 125 11.79 6.34 -29.76
CA LYS A 125 11.54 7.07 -31.02
C LYS A 125 10.07 6.97 -31.44
N GLY A 126 9.47 8.10 -31.81
CA GLY A 126 8.10 8.16 -32.31
C GLY A 126 7.03 8.11 -31.22
N VAL A 127 7.40 8.29 -29.95
CA VAL A 127 6.47 8.37 -28.83
C VAL A 127 6.13 9.84 -28.58
N GLY A 128 4.83 10.18 -28.64
CA GLY A 128 4.32 11.52 -28.40
C GLY A 128 4.03 11.81 -26.92
N LEU A 129 3.76 13.08 -26.60
CA LEU A 129 3.48 13.52 -25.23
C LEU A 129 2.25 12.85 -24.62
N SER A 130 1.20 12.61 -25.40
CA SER A 130 -0.01 11.92 -24.92
C SER A 130 0.31 10.53 -24.39
N THR A 131 1.07 9.74 -25.15
CA THR A 131 1.49 8.40 -24.73
C THR A 131 2.35 8.42 -23.47
N TRP A 132 3.27 9.38 -23.36
CA TRP A 132 4.06 9.56 -22.15
C TRP A 132 3.21 9.97 -20.94
N LYS A 133 2.20 10.84 -21.14
CA LYS A 133 1.23 11.18 -20.09
C LYS A 133 0.41 9.97 -19.67
N ASP A 134 -0.04 9.14 -20.59
CA ASP A 134 -0.79 7.91 -20.27
C ASP A 134 0.06 6.93 -19.42
N LEU A 135 1.35 6.80 -19.74
CA LEU A 135 2.28 6.02 -18.93
C LEU A 135 2.54 6.67 -17.57
N ALA A 136 2.66 8.00 -17.52
CA ALA A 136 2.84 8.73 -16.27
C ALA A 136 1.61 8.59 -15.34
N VAL A 137 0.39 8.57 -15.87
CA VAL A 137 -0.83 8.27 -15.09
C VAL A 137 -0.71 6.89 -14.43
N LYS A 138 -0.38 5.85 -15.20
CA LYS A 138 -0.20 4.49 -14.66
C LYS A 138 0.94 4.41 -13.64
N ALA A 139 2.02 5.16 -13.87
CA ALA A 139 3.13 5.25 -12.94
C ALA A 139 2.71 5.89 -11.61
N VAL A 140 1.88 6.95 -11.64
CA VAL A 140 1.32 7.55 -10.43
C VAL A 140 0.39 6.58 -9.72
N GLU A 141 -0.51 5.91 -10.44
CA GLU A 141 -1.43 4.91 -9.86
C GLU A 141 -0.67 3.79 -9.14
N ASN A 142 0.42 3.27 -9.73
CA ASN A 142 1.25 2.22 -9.15
C ASN A 142 2.16 2.72 -8.02
N GLY A 143 2.66 3.95 -8.12
CA GLY A 143 3.57 4.56 -7.14
C GLY A 143 2.89 5.23 -5.95
N SER A 144 1.56 5.41 -6.01
CA SER A 144 0.76 6.01 -4.94
C SER A 144 0.61 5.08 -3.73
N ALA A 145 0.53 5.65 -2.53
CA ALA A 145 0.21 4.87 -1.36
C ALA A 145 -1.32 4.84 -1.15
N ARG A 146 -1.89 3.64 -1.11
CA ARG A 146 -3.33 3.45 -0.87
C ARG A 146 -3.66 3.65 0.60
N ILE A 147 -4.03 4.87 0.95
CA ILE A 147 -4.50 5.25 2.29
C ILE A 147 -6.00 5.52 2.28
N ASP A 148 -6.62 5.49 3.46
CA ASP A 148 -7.95 6.04 3.67
C ASP A 148 -7.79 7.52 4.03
N SER A 149 -8.19 8.43 3.13
CA SER A 149 -8.01 9.87 3.32
C SER A 149 -8.83 10.40 4.49
N VAL A 150 -10.02 9.84 4.74
CA VAL A 150 -10.90 10.24 5.85
C VAL A 150 -10.17 10.06 7.19
N VAL A 151 -9.39 8.99 7.30
CA VAL A 151 -8.55 8.72 8.48
C VAL A 151 -7.48 9.77 8.69
N THR A 152 -6.88 10.25 7.60
CA THR A 152 -5.74 11.17 7.64
C THR A 152 -6.20 12.59 7.92
N THR A 153 -7.35 13.00 7.37
CA THR A 153 -7.91 14.35 7.50
C THR A 153 -8.55 14.63 8.85
N ASP A 154 -9.07 13.61 9.53
CA ASP A 154 -9.78 13.77 10.80
C ASP A 154 -8.82 14.04 11.98
N ILE A 155 -8.86 15.26 12.51
CA ILE A 155 -8.05 15.69 13.66
C ILE A 155 -8.57 15.20 15.02
N HIS A 156 -9.78 14.64 15.08
CA HIS A 156 -10.42 14.13 16.30
C HIS A 156 -10.49 12.61 16.35
N ARG A 157 -9.68 11.93 15.54
CA ARG A 157 -9.81 10.50 15.32
C ARG A 157 -9.40 9.67 16.53
N LEU A 158 -10.24 8.70 16.88
CA LEU A 158 -9.89 7.67 17.85
C LEU A 158 -8.98 6.62 17.20
N ILE A 159 -7.86 6.35 17.87
CA ILE A 159 -6.86 5.37 17.44
C ILE A 159 -7.00 4.12 18.31
N ARG A 160 -6.96 2.95 17.67
CA ARG A 160 -6.96 1.67 18.39
C ARG A 160 -5.68 1.53 19.20
N LEU A 161 -5.83 1.24 20.49
CA LEU A 161 -4.70 1.03 21.39
C LEU A 161 -3.96 -0.29 21.05
N PRO A 162 -2.64 -0.27 20.85
CA PRO A 162 -1.84 -1.49 20.71
C PRO A 162 -1.98 -2.41 21.94
N GLY A 163 -1.95 -3.71 21.72
CA GLY A 163 -2.22 -4.75 22.72
C GLY A 163 -3.69 -5.07 22.92
N THR A 164 -4.63 -4.37 22.27
CA THR A 164 -6.07 -4.67 22.35
C THR A 164 -6.51 -5.66 21.28
N LEU A 165 -7.61 -6.37 21.56
CA LEU A 165 -8.25 -7.27 20.60
C LEU A 165 -9.10 -6.51 19.60
N ASN A 166 -9.06 -6.94 18.34
CA ASN A 166 -9.99 -6.48 17.33
C ASN A 166 -11.28 -7.31 17.37
N GLY A 167 -12.42 -6.66 17.63
CA GLY A 167 -13.71 -7.35 17.78
C GLY A 167 -14.20 -8.11 16.54
N ASN A 168 -13.63 -7.86 15.35
CA ASN A 168 -14.03 -8.53 14.10
C ASN A 168 -13.19 -9.76 13.77
N THR A 169 -12.11 -10.02 14.51
CA THR A 169 -11.17 -11.13 14.21
C THR A 169 -10.67 -11.84 15.46
N GLY A 170 -10.71 -11.21 16.64
CA GLY A 170 -10.04 -11.72 17.83
C GLY A 170 -8.50 -11.65 17.78
N LEU A 171 -7.94 -11.02 16.75
CA LEU A 171 -6.49 -10.79 16.63
C LEU A 171 -6.07 -9.54 17.41
N LEU A 172 -4.81 -9.51 17.85
CA LEU A 172 -4.20 -8.37 18.51
C LEU A 172 -3.93 -7.25 17.50
N ALA A 173 -4.32 -6.03 17.87
CA ALA A 173 -3.69 -4.85 17.31
C ALA A 173 -2.34 -4.68 17.98
N MET A 174 -1.26 -4.52 17.21
CA MET A 174 0.08 -4.47 17.77
C MET A 174 1.01 -3.57 16.97
N GLN A 175 2.03 -3.06 17.65
CA GLN A 175 3.10 -2.32 16.99
C GLN A 175 3.97 -3.29 16.19
N VAL A 176 4.31 -2.89 14.97
CA VAL A 176 5.18 -3.62 14.07
C VAL A 176 6.40 -2.75 13.83
N SER A 177 7.60 -3.30 14.02
CA SER A 177 8.82 -2.55 13.70
C SER A 177 8.96 -2.41 12.19
N GLU A 178 9.56 -1.31 11.72
CA GLU A 178 9.77 -1.11 10.28
C GLU A 178 10.57 -2.27 9.66
N ARG A 179 11.63 -2.72 10.32
CA ARG A 179 12.46 -3.86 9.84
C ARG A 179 11.68 -5.16 9.79
N GLY A 180 10.73 -5.36 10.70
CA GLY A 180 9.91 -6.57 10.76
C GLY A 180 8.65 -6.49 9.89
N LEU A 181 8.40 -5.39 9.18
CA LEU A 181 7.16 -5.22 8.42
C LEU A 181 7.04 -6.20 7.25
N GLU A 182 8.16 -6.53 6.60
CA GLU A 182 8.18 -7.49 5.48
C GLU A 182 7.95 -8.93 5.94
N ASP A 183 8.41 -9.27 7.15
CA ASP A 183 8.33 -10.62 7.72
C ASP A 183 7.07 -10.84 8.59
N PHE A 184 6.35 -9.77 8.93
CA PHE A 184 5.20 -9.85 9.83
C PHE A 184 4.04 -10.63 9.20
N ASP A 185 3.61 -11.71 9.86
CA ASP A 185 2.45 -12.50 9.48
C ASP A 185 1.33 -12.32 10.52
N PRO A 186 0.25 -11.57 10.20
CA PRO A 186 -0.89 -11.40 11.09
C PRO A 186 -1.47 -12.71 11.61
N PHE A 187 -1.43 -13.78 10.82
CA PHE A 187 -2.02 -15.07 11.18
C PHE A 187 -1.06 -15.95 12.01
N THR A 188 0.10 -15.42 12.39
CA THR A 188 1.07 -16.06 13.27
C THR A 188 1.42 -15.16 14.45
N ASP A 189 1.78 -13.91 14.19
CA ASP A 189 2.32 -12.97 15.19
C ASP A 189 1.24 -12.28 16.05
N SER A 190 0.02 -12.13 15.52
CA SER A 190 -1.05 -11.37 16.20
C SER A 190 -2.06 -12.25 16.94
N ILE A 191 -1.73 -13.52 17.18
CA ILE A 191 -2.58 -14.47 17.88
C ILE A 191 -2.59 -14.19 19.39
N ALA A 192 -3.76 -13.92 19.95
CA ALA A 192 -3.95 -13.77 21.41
C ALA A 192 -4.29 -15.07 22.14
N PHE A 193 -4.87 -16.05 21.44
CA PHE A 193 -5.47 -17.23 22.06
C PHE A 193 -4.86 -18.51 21.51
N GLU A 194 -4.43 -19.38 22.42
CA GLU A 194 -3.89 -20.70 22.12
C GLU A 194 -4.79 -21.79 22.70
N GLY A 195 -4.79 -22.95 22.05
CA GLY A 195 -5.67 -24.06 22.40
C GLY A 195 -6.58 -24.44 21.25
N LYS A 196 -7.66 -25.16 21.57
CA LYS A 196 -8.67 -25.58 20.60
C LYS A 196 -10.05 -25.24 21.11
N LEU A 197 -10.93 -24.83 20.20
CA LEU A 197 -12.32 -24.54 20.50
C LEU A 197 -13.23 -25.32 19.55
N ARG A 198 -14.26 -25.93 20.11
CA ARG A 198 -15.30 -26.63 19.36
C ARG A 198 -16.41 -25.67 18.99
N ILE A 199 -16.68 -25.54 17.70
CA ILE A 199 -17.68 -24.63 17.13
C ILE A 199 -18.49 -25.34 16.05
N HIS A 200 -19.70 -24.85 15.80
CA HIS A 200 -20.50 -25.24 14.65
C HIS A 200 -20.36 -24.18 13.57
N VAL A 201 -19.84 -24.54 12.41
CA VAL A 201 -19.57 -23.61 11.31
C VAL A 201 -20.66 -23.76 10.25
N THR A 202 -21.38 -22.68 9.95
CA THR A 202 -22.45 -22.68 8.94
C THR A 202 -21.85 -22.79 7.54
N GLU A 203 -20.94 -21.88 7.20
CA GLU A 203 -20.23 -21.85 5.91
C GLU A 203 -19.01 -20.93 6.03
N ALA A 204 -17.83 -21.42 5.66
CA ALA A 204 -16.62 -20.59 5.61
C ALA A 204 -15.60 -21.15 4.59
N PRO A 205 -14.86 -20.26 3.89
CA PRO A 205 -13.75 -20.70 3.06
C PRO A 205 -12.62 -21.28 3.93
N SER A 206 -11.64 -21.91 3.28
CA SER A 206 -10.41 -22.30 3.98
C SER A 206 -9.72 -21.09 4.61
N LEU A 207 -9.18 -21.25 5.81
CA LEU A 207 -8.36 -20.25 6.46
C LEU A 207 -7.07 -20.86 7.01
N ARG A 208 -6.03 -20.04 7.14
CA ARG A 208 -4.75 -20.40 7.72
C ARG A 208 -4.56 -19.69 9.07
N ILE A 209 -4.09 -20.43 10.06
CA ILE A 209 -3.58 -19.90 11.33
C ILE A 209 -2.29 -20.65 11.67
N LYS A 210 -1.21 -19.89 11.92
CA LYS A 210 0.16 -20.41 11.97
C LYS A 210 0.42 -21.27 10.71
N ASP A 211 0.91 -22.50 10.89
CA ASP A 211 1.18 -23.45 9.82
C ASP A 211 -0.02 -24.34 9.45
N SER A 212 -1.16 -24.18 10.12
CA SER A 212 -2.33 -25.02 9.91
C SER A 212 -3.32 -24.35 8.95
N VAL A 213 -3.79 -25.11 7.96
CA VAL A 213 -4.91 -24.73 7.09
C VAL A 213 -6.12 -25.57 7.47
N MET A 214 -7.28 -24.93 7.63
CA MET A 214 -8.53 -25.59 7.97
C MET A 214 -9.63 -25.19 6.98
N GLY A 215 -10.65 -26.04 6.85
CA GLY A 215 -11.73 -25.84 5.90
C GLY A 215 -11.37 -26.19 4.45
N PRO A 216 -12.22 -25.86 3.46
CA PRO A 216 -13.45 -25.10 3.61
C PRO A 216 -14.46 -25.86 4.48
N PHE A 217 -15.31 -25.12 5.17
CA PHE A 217 -16.31 -25.67 6.07
C PHE A 217 -17.71 -25.50 5.51
N ASN A 218 -18.55 -26.51 5.67
CA ASN A 218 -19.95 -26.43 5.28
C ASN A 218 -20.85 -27.20 6.25
N ASN A 219 -21.63 -26.47 7.06
CA ASN A 219 -22.61 -26.97 8.01
C ASN A 219 -22.11 -28.14 8.88
N GLU A 220 -20.99 -27.94 9.57
CA GLU A 220 -20.30 -28.99 10.33
C GLU A 220 -19.80 -28.50 11.68
N THR A 221 -19.66 -29.43 12.63
CA THR A 221 -19.09 -29.16 13.95
C THR A 221 -17.66 -29.62 14.00
N VAL A 222 -16.74 -28.69 14.26
CA VAL A 222 -15.29 -28.92 14.20
C VAL A 222 -14.62 -28.44 15.48
N GLU A 223 -13.49 -29.05 15.80
CA GLU A 223 -12.61 -28.62 16.89
C GLU A 223 -11.28 -28.16 16.27
N ILE A 224 -11.08 -26.85 16.23
CA ILE A 224 -9.98 -26.19 15.52
C ILE A 224 -9.21 -25.28 16.48
N PRO A 225 -8.01 -24.79 16.10
CA PRO A 225 -7.28 -23.81 16.91
C PRO A 225 -8.17 -22.66 17.37
N GLU A 226 -8.06 -22.27 18.64
CA GLU A 226 -8.95 -21.28 19.25
C GLU A 226 -8.94 -19.94 18.50
N ALA A 227 -7.77 -19.48 18.06
CA ALA A 227 -7.66 -18.29 17.21
C ALA A 227 -8.44 -18.41 15.89
N ALA A 228 -8.43 -19.57 15.24
CA ALA A 228 -9.22 -19.82 14.03
C ALA A 228 -10.72 -19.80 14.33
N ALA A 229 -11.13 -20.42 15.44
CA ALA A 229 -12.50 -20.44 15.88
C ALA A 229 -13.02 -19.04 16.21
N LEU A 230 -12.23 -18.22 16.93
CA LEU A 230 -12.58 -16.84 17.27
C LEU A 230 -12.73 -15.96 16.02
N ILE A 231 -11.88 -16.13 15.00
CA ILE A 231 -12.06 -15.44 13.72
C ILE A 231 -13.43 -15.77 13.12
N LEU A 232 -13.81 -17.06 13.08
CA LEU A 232 -15.10 -17.49 12.52
C LEU A 232 -16.29 -16.99 13.35
N LEU A 233 -16.18 -17.01 14.68
CA LEU A 233 -17.19 -16.49 15.60
C LEU A 233 -17.37 -14.97 15.44
N CYS A 234 -16.28 -14.19 15.46
CA CYS A 234 -16.30 -12.74 15.25
C CYS A 234 -16.78 -12.34 13.85
N LYS A 235 -16.66 -13.24 12.87
CA LYS A 235 -17.20 -13.05 11.51
C LYS A 235 -18.63 -13.55 11.35
N HIS A 236 -19.27 -14.01 12.43
CA HIS A 236 -20.62 -14.56 12.41
C HIS A 236 -20.78 -15.72 11.40
N ARG A 237 -19.72 -16.53 11.25
CA ARG A 237 -19.70 -17.73 10.39
C ARG A 237 -19.83 -19.03 11.20
N ALA A 238 -19.80 -18.93 12.52
CA ALA A 238 -19.88 -20.06 13.42
C ALA A 238 -20.59 -19.68 14.72
N GLU A 239 -21.00 -20.70 15.47
CA GLU A 239 -21.60 -20.58 16.80
C GLU A 239 -20.87 -21.47 17.82
N PRO A 240 -20.79 -21.07 19.10
CA PRO A 240 -20.21 -21.91 20.14
C PRO A 240 -21.06 -23.16 20.36
N VAL A 241 -20.41 -24.33 20.42
CA VAL A 241 -21.11 -25.56 20.83
C VAL A 241 -21.00 -25.67 22.34
N GLY A 242 -22.13 -25.67 23.04
CA GLY A 242 -22.15 -25.78 24.50
C GLY A 242 -21.35 -27.00 24.96
N GLN A 243 -20.42 -26.79 25.91
CA GLN A 243 -19.83 -27.91 26.62
C GLN A 243 -20.95 -28.56 27.44
N ARG A 244 -21.29 -29.82 27.16
CA ARG A 244 -22.03 -30.63 28.13
C ARG A 244 -21.19 -30.58 29.42
N LYS A 245 -21.70 -29.90 30.45
CA LYS A 245 -21.17 -30.03 31.81
C LYS A 245 -21.23 -31.52 32.14
N SER A 246 -20.06 -32.16 32.25
CA SER A 246 -19.92 -33.48 32.85
C SER A 246 -20.30 -33.42 34.32
#